data_AF-A0AAW2F5X9-F1
#
_entry.id   AF-A0AAW2F5X9-F1
#
_cell.length_a   1.000
_cell.length_b   1.000
_cell.length_c   1.000
_cell.angle_alpha   90.00
_cell.angle_beta   90.00
_cell.angle_gamma   90.00
#
_symmetry.space_group_name_H-M   'P 1'
#
loop_
_entity.id
_entity.type
_entity.pdbx_description
1 polymer ?
#
loop_
_entity_poly.entity_id
_entity_poly.type
_entity_poly.pdbx_seq_one_letter_code
_entity_poly.pdbx_strand_id
1 'polypeptide(L)'
;MSLITDCLRRLTNVSSSKSELKGYKVTDVNRTRKIGIACRNFQDLKEKACLKLNMTNDPAEVNVFLLDGSLIDEEYFYTLAPQTTLVLQKPGEKVLSDADILYDALRRVNIDFLIAGNRVTQFLTENLKAKVASLNRVLNKDNTKTILSRKEDHPEWFENLETNCMTKEAYMHRRCQDRIRTYLYKTIEQIKCSDVFLNDYKARQQLLRTIAFFKLQLKQDHYFGYYFDRSRAVSDSKSDNDETDYDQCYEHCPCNINDESYLRQWYLRLPQLSDTNAITDSDNIDETDARKFRGKKNAEIMNDEKSAVCPYRIKLREKQIAICDKTGEFKCEGRWNTNGCPYGDKHKINPYRSKEELALFSTWNLDHKIERSRTLIPQLLQISRQDTINEQDIYDYYDNLFTVKNLRLVHIVCHDKGSHK
;
A
#
# COMPACT_ATOMS: atom_id res chain seq x y z
N MET A 1 -11.74 -47.40 -31.18
CA MET A 1 -11.95 -48.60 -30.32
C MET A 1 -11.84 -48.12 -28.88
N SER A 2 -12.95 -48.12 -28.14
CA SER A 2 -13.08 -47.44 -26.83
C SER A 2 -12.22 -48.11 -25.75
N LEU A 3 -11.58 -47.33 -24.88
CA LEU A 3 -10.84 -47.77 -23.68
C LEU A 3 -11.68 -48.73 -22.79
N ILE A 4 -13.00 -48.57 -22.83
CA ILE A 4 -13.97 -49.42 -22.12
C ILE A 4 -13.96 -50.86 -22.68
N THR A 5 -13.75 -51.01 -24.00
CA THR A 5 -13.68 -52.32 -24.67
C THR A 5 -12.42 -53.10 -24.26
N ASP A 6 -11.29 -52.41 -24.04
CA ASP A 6 -10.06 -53.06 -23.56
C ASP A 6 -10.11 -53.38 -22.07
N CYS A 7 -10.78 -52.56 -21.24
CA CYS A 7 -11.07 -52.91 -19.85
C CYS A 7 -11.99 -54.13 -19.73
N LEU A 8 -13.06 -54.20 -20.53
CA LEU A 8 -13.97 -55.35 -20.53
C LEU A 8 -13.28 -56.62 -21.03
N ARG A 9 -12.42 -56.52 -22.05
CA ARG A 9 -11.65 -57.67 -22.57
C ARG A 9 -10.62 -58.19 -21.55
N ARG A 10 -10.10 -57.32 -20.66
CA ARG A 10 -9.23 -57.73 -19.53
C ARG A 10 -10.03 -58.43 -18.42
N LEU A 11 -11.25 -57.97 -18.12
CA LEU A 11 -12.13 -58.58 -17.13
C LEU A 11 -12.61 -59.99 -17.55
N THR A 12 -12.85 -60.23 -18.84
CA THR A 12 -13.29 -61.54 -19.34
C THR A 12 -12.19 -62.60 -19.43
N ASN A 13 -10.91 -62.21 -19.39
CA ASN A 13 -9.76 -63.13 -19.43
C ASN A 13 -9.29 -63.60 -18.03
N VAL A 14 -9.98 -63.20 -16.95
CA VAL A 14 -9.63 -63.54 -15.56
C VAL A 14 -9.76 -65.04 -15.26
N SER A 15 -10.49 -65.81 -16.08
CA SER A 15 -10.73 -67.25 -15.82
C SER A 15 -9.61 -68.20 -16.27
N SER A 16 -8.47 -67.72 -16.79
CA SER A 16 -7.39 -68.60 -17.29
C SER A 16 -5.95 -68.27 -16.87
N SER A 17 -5.67 -67.21 -16.10
CA SER A 17 -4.28 -66.89 -15.71
C SER A 17 -3.93 -67.45 -14.33
N LYS A 18 -3.74 -68.77 -14.23
CA LYS A 18 -2.98 -69.34 -13.10
C LYS A 18 -1.49 -68.97 -13.27
N SER A 19 -1.01 -68.13 -12.35
CA SER A 19 0.37 -68.04 -11.83
C SER A 19 1.53 -67.67 -12.76
N GLU A 20 1.43 -66.57 -13.51
CA GLU A 20 2.64 -65.96 -14.10
C GLU A 20 3.36 -65.10 -13.04
N LEU A 21 4.68 -65.27 -12.91
CA LEU A 21 5.49 -64.55 -11.92
C LEU A 21 5.65 -63.08 -12.36
N LYS A 22 5.05 -62.14 -11.63
CA LYS A 22 5.15 -60.70 -11.91
C LYS A 22 6.00 -59.98 -10.87
N GLY A 23 6.82 -59.03 -11.32
CA GLY A 23 7.66 -58.19 -10.47
C GLY A 23 6.99 -56.87 -10.14
N TYR A 24 6.98 -56.47 -8.87
CA TYR A 24 6.48 -55.20 -8.36
C TYR A 24 7.54 -54.49 -7.52
N LYS A 25 7.45 -53.17 -7.39
CA LYS A 25 8.32 -52.40 -6.51
C LYS A 25 7.54 -52.03 -5.26
N VAL A 26 8.03 -52.39 -4.09
CA VAL A 26 7.35 -52.10 -2.81
C VAL A 26 8.22 -51.18 -1.97
N THR A 27 7.61 -50.21 -1.31
CA THR A 27 8.27 -49.25 -0.42
C THR A 27 7.50 -49.10 0.88
N ASP A 28 8.18 -48.68 1.94
CA ASP A 28 7.56 -48.25 3.19
C ASP A 28 6.82 -46.90 3.05
N VAL A 29 5.97 -46.55 4.02
CA VAL A 29 5.21 -45.29 4.04
C VAL A 29 6.10 -44.05 3.94
N ASN A 30 7.28 -44.07 4.56
CA ASN A 30 8.24 -42.96 4.52
C ASN A 30 9.08 -42.94 3.23
N ARG A 31 8.88 -43.93 2.35
CA ARG A 31 9.57 -44.10 1.07
C ARG A 31 11.10 -44.10 1.19
N THR A 32 11.60 -44.52 2.34
CA THR A 32 13.02 -44.57 2.66
C THR A 32 13.70 -45.73 1.95
N ARG A 33 12.96 -46.81 1.67
CA ARG A 33 13.52 -48.03 1.11
C ARG A 33 12.59 -48.69 0.09
N LYS A 34 13.07 -48.82 -1.14
CA LYS A 34 12.35 -49.44 -2.26
C LYS A 34 12.95 -50.78 -2.64
N ILE A 35 12.12 -51.83 -2.65
CA ILE A 35 12.54 -53.22 -2.92
C ILE A 35 11.76 -53.82 -4.09
N GLY A 36 12.42 -54.66 -4.88
CA GLY A 36 11.76 -55.47 -5.91
C GLY A 36 11.23 -56.79 -5.32
N ILE A 37 9.96 -57.11 -5.63
CA ILE A 37 9.31 -58.34 -5.20
C ILE A 37 8.71 -59.05 -6.42
N ALA A 38 9.15 -60.27 -6.67
CA ALA A 38 8.54 -61.17 -7.64
C ALA A 38 7.53 -62.07 -6.92
N CYS A 39 6.26 -61.99 -7.34
CA CYS A 39 5.16 -62.72 -6.71
C CYS A 39 4.15 -63.23 -7.73
N ARG A 40 3.37 -64.23 -7.34
CA ARG A 40 2.35 -64.86 -8.20
C ARG A 40 0.92 -64.42 -7.86
N ASN A 41 0.69 -63.95 -6.64
CA ASN A 41 -0.60 -63.49 -6.14
C ASN A 41 -0.39 -62.42 -5.04
N PHE A 42 -1.49 -61.82 -4.59
CA PHE A 42 -1.45 -60.70 -3.65
C PHE A 42 -0.95 -61.09 -2.26
N GLN A 43 -1.29 -62.30 -1.79
CA GLN A 43 -0.82 -62.81 -0.51
C GLN A 43 0.71 -63.04 -0.50
N ASP A 44 1.25 -63.64 -1.57
CA ASP A 44 2.69 -63.85 -1.78
C ASP A 44 3.45 -62.52 -1.87
N LEU A 45 2.84 -61.46 -2.42
CA LEU A 45 3.38 -60.11 -2.37
C LEU A 45 3.51 -59.63 -0.92
N LYS A 46 2.43 -59.72 -0.12
CA LYS A 46 2.40 -59.24 1.27
C LYS A 46 3.43 -59.95 2.13
N GLU A 47 3.48 -61.28 2.06
CA GLU A 47 4.43 -62.09 2.84
C GLU A 47 5.88 -61.75 2.53
N LYS A 48 6.25 -61.71 1.24
CA LYS A 48 7.60 -61.35 0.81
C LYS A 48 7.95 -59.89 1.13
N ALA A 49 6.97 -59.00 1.09
CA ALA A 49 7.16 -57.59 1.41
C ALA A 49 7.42 -57.38 2.89
N CYS A 50 6.62 -58.01 3.75
CA CYS A 50 6.79 -57.97 5.21
C CYS A 50 8.16 -58.52 5.63
N LEU A 51 8.55 -59.69 5.08
CA LEU A 51 9.85 -60.30 5.36
C LEU A 51 11.01 -59.40 4.94
N LYS A 52 10.98 -58.87 3.71
CA LYS A 52 12.07 -58.02 3.21
C LYS A 52 12.13 -56.69 3.94
N LEU A 53 11.00 -56.08 4.31
CA LEU A 53 10.93 -54.80 5.03
C LEU A 53 11.11 -54.94 6.56
N ASN A 54 11.48 -56.13 7.07
CA ASN A 54 11.66 -56.43 8.50
C ASN A 54 10.42 -56.06 9.33
N MET A 55 9.23 -56.43 8.86
CA MET A 55 7.97 -56.19 9.58
C MET A 55 7.59 -57.42 10.42
N THR A 56 7.27 -57.21 11.69
CA THR A 56 6.84 -58.26 12.65
C THR A 56 5.32 -58.41 12.74
N ASN A 57 4.56 -57.64 11.97
CA ASN A 57 3.09 -57.68 11.93
C ASN A 57 2.58 -58.84 11.06
N ASP A 58 1.38 -59.33 11.36
CA ASP A 58 0.69 -60.33 10.55
C ASP A 58 0.46 -59.77 9.13
N PRO A 59 0.89 -60.47 8.05
CA PRO A 59 0.60 -60.08 6.67
C PRO A 59 -0.89 -59.78 6.40
N ALA A 60 -1.81 -60.37 7.16
CA ALA A 60 -3.24 -60.10 7.05
C ALA A 60 -3.64 -58.68 7.47
N GLU A 61 -2.89 -58.04 8.38
CA GLU A 61 -3.16 -56.70 8.92
C GLU A 61 -2.49 -55.58 8.10
N VAL A 62 -1.68 -55.94 7.11
CA VAL A 62 -0.91 -55.01 6.30
C VAL A 62 -1.70 -54.61 5.06
N ASN A 63 -1.85 -53.31 4.88
CA ASN A 63 -2.52 -52.71 3.73
C ASN A 63 -1.51 -52.30 2.66
N VAL A 64 -1.92 -52.37 1.39
CA VAL A 64 -1.09 -52.01 0.24
C VAL A 64 -1.77 -50.89 -0.52
N PHE A 65 -1.05 -49.83 -0.81
CA PHE A 65 -1.57 -48.65 -1.51
C PHE A 65 -0.78 -48.35 -2.78
N LEU A 66 -1.41 -47.65 -3.71
CA LEU A 66 -0.71 -46.95 -4.79
C LEU A 66 -0.07 -45.65 -4.27
N LEU A 67 0.80 -45.05 -5.09
CA LEU A 67 1.48 -43.78 -4.76
C LEU A 67 0.51 -42.59 -4.59
N ASP A 68 -0.65 -42.67 -5.22
CA ASP A 68 -1.73 -41.68 -5.10
C ASP A 68 -2.60 -41.85 -3.84
N GLY A 69 -2.34 -42.89 -3.02
CA GLY A 69 -3.08 -43.18 -1.79
C GLY A 69 -4.28 -44.10 -1.97
N SER A 70 -4.49 -44.69 -3.15
CA SER A 70 -5.56 -45.67 -3.39
C SER A 70 -5.26 -47.02 -2.72
N LEU A 71 -6.17 -47.54 -1.90
CA LEU A 71 -6.06 -48.87 -1.29
C LEU A 71 -6.25 -49.97 -2.35
N ILE A 72 -5.40 -50.99 -2.30
CA ILE A 72 -5.43 -52.12 -3.23
C ILE A 72 -6.02 -53.34 -2.53
N ASP A 73 -7.05 -53.91 -3.13
CA ASP A 73 -7.57 -55.23 -2.80
C ASP A 73 -7.04 -56.31 -3.77
N GLU A 74 -7.40 -57.57 -3.52
CA GLU A 74 -6.91 -58.71 -4.29
C GLU A 74 -7.40 -58.68 -5.75
N GLU A 75 -8.63 -58.23 -6.00
CA GLU A 75 -9.19 -58.16 -7.35
C GLU A 75 -8.47 -57.08 -8.18
N TYR A 76 -8.27 -55.89 -7.59
CA TYR A 76 -7.59 -54.79 -8.24
C TYR A 76 -6.10 -55.10 -8.48
N PHE A 77 -5.45 -55.86 -7.59
CA PHE A 77 -4.05 -56.25 -7.74
C PHE A 77 -3.75 -56.94 -9.09
N TYR A 78 -4.65 -57.80 -9.57
CA TYR A 78 -4.46 -58.51 -10.85
C TYR A 78 -4.51 -57.58 -12.07
N THR A 79 -5.11 -56.39 -11.92
CA THR A 79 -5.19 -55.38 -12.99
C THR A 79 -3.90 -54.56 -13.12
N LEU A 80 -3.04 -54.58 -12.11
CA LEU A 80 -1.83 -53.76 -12.05
C LEU A 80 -0.76 -54.24 -13.04
N ALA A 81 -0.14 -53.29 -13.72
CA ALA A 81 1.00 -53.55 -14.60
C ALA A 81 2.22 -54.05 -13.80
N PRO A 82 3.09 -54.88 -14.38
CA PRO A 82 4.40 -55.17 -13.79
C PRO A 82 5.20 -53.89 -13.54
N GLN A 83 6.05 -53.90 -12.51
CA GLN A 83 6.90 -52.79 -12.05
C GLN A 83 6.17 -51.60 -11.41
N THR A 84 4.85 -51.69 -11.22
CA THR A 84 4.07 -50.72 -10.43
C THR A 84 4.67 -50.57 -9.03
N THR A 85 4.74 -49.33 -8.54
CA THR A 85 5.25 -49.03 -7.20
C THR A 85 4.11 -49.01 -6.20
N LEU A 86 4.26 -49.79 -5.13
CA LEU A 86 3.27 -50.03 -4.09
C LEU A 86 3.83 -49.55 -2.74
N VAL A 87 2.98 -48.95 -1.92
CA VAL A 87 3.30 -48.47 -0.58
C VAL A 87 2.70 -49.43 0.43
N LEU A 88 3.54 -49.99 1.30
CA LEU A 88 3.12 -50.92 2.35
C LEU A 88 2.86 -50.13 3.64
N GLN A 89 1.66 -50.25 4.20
CA GLN A 89 1.22 -49.56 5.42
C GLN A 89 1.12 -50.53 6.59
N LYS A 90 1.78 -50.20 7.71
CA LYS A 90 1.57 -50.93 8.98
C LYS A 90 0.33 -50.41 9.71
N PRO A 91 -0.29 -51.24 10.57
CA PRO A 91 -1.36 -50.78 11.45
C PRO A 91 -0.95 -49.53 12.25
N GLY A 92 -1.72 -48.44 12.11
CA GLY A 92 -1.47 -47.17 12.79
C GLY A 92 -0.59 -46.17 12.02
N GLU A 93 0.04 -46.54 10.89
CA GLU A 93 0.75 -45.60 10.03
C GLU A 93 -0.23 -44.86 9.10
N LYS A 94 0.02 -43.58 8.79
CA LYS A 94 -0.79 -42.84 7.82
C LYS A 94 -0.05 -42.78 6.49
N VAL A 95 -0.64 -43.34 5.42
CA VAL A 95 -0.09 -43.21 4.06
C VAL A 95 -0.26 -41.78 3.59
N LEU A 96 0.84 -41.13 3.22
CA LEU A 96 0.83 -39.81 2.59
C LEU A 96 0.92 -39.98 1.08
N SER A 97 -0.05 -39.40 0.36
CA SER A 97 -0.01 -39.34 -1.10
C SER A 97 1.06 -38.37 -1.58
N ASP A 98 1.40 -38.42 -2.86
CA ASP A 98 2.28 -37.41 -3.50
C ASP A 98 1.74 -35.99 -3.32
N ALA A 99 0.42 -35.83 -3.34
CA ALA A 99 -0.24 -34.56 -3.13
C ALA A 99 -0.07 -34.06 -1.69
N ASP A 100 -0.16 -34.96 -0.69
CA ASP A 100 0.05 -34.60 0.72
C ASP A 100 1.50 -34.19 0.98
N ILE A 101 2.47 -34.90 0.39
CA ILE A 101 3.90 -34.57 0.51
C ILE A 101 4.18 -33.20 -0.12
N LEU A 102 3.63 -32.94 -1.31
CA LEU A 102 3.76 -31.65 -1.98
C LEU A 102 3.08 -30.52 -1.18
N TYR A 103 1.89 -30.78 -0.65
CA TYR A 103 1.16 -29.84 0.20
C TYR A 103 1.95 -29.50 1.47
N ASP A 104 2.52 -30.49 2.16
CA ASP A 104 3.34 -30.28 3.35
C ASP A 104 4.65 -29.55 3.04
N ALA A 105 5.28 -29.83 1.89
CA ALA A 105 6.45 -29.09 1.42
C ALA A 105 6.11 -27.62 1.17
N LEU A 106 5.01 -27.34 0.44
CA LEU A 106 4.54 -25.98 0.17
C LEU A 106 4.15 -25.23 1.45
N ARG A 107 3.53 -25.93 2.41
CA ARG A 107 3.16 -25.40 3.72
C ARG A 107 4.38 -25.03 4.57
N ARG A 108 5.44 -25.82 4.54
CA ARG A 108 6.70 -25.53 5.27
C ARG A 108 7.41 -24.29 4.73
N VAL A 109 7.40 -24.07 3.41
CA VAL A 109 8.06 -22.91 2.79
C VAL A 109 7.25 -21.62 2.97
N ASN A 110 5.92 -21.71 3.12
CA ASN A 110 5.03 -20.54 3.22
C ASN A 110 4.35 -20.41 4.59
N ILE A 111 5.00 -20.88 5.65
CA ILE A 111 4.39 -20.95 6.98
C ILE A 111 3.92 -19.57 7.49
N ASP A 112 4.65 -18.51 7.17
CA ASP A 112 4.32 -17.14 7.57
C ASP A 112 3.03 -16.63 6.90
N PHE A 113 2.80 -16.96 5.63
CA PHE A 113 1.58 -16.60 4.91
C PHE A 113 0.37 -17.35 5.47
N LEU A 114 0.55 -18.61 5.86
CA LEU A 114 -0.52 -19.42 6.45
C LEU A 114 -0.82 -18.99 7.90
N ILE A 115 0.20 -18.61 8.67
CA ILE A 115 0.01 -18.01 10.01
C ILE A 115 -0.71 -16.67 9.88
N ALA A 116 -0.32 -15.81 8.92
CA ALA A 116 -1.01 -14.56 8.66
C ALA A 116 -2.47 -14.79 8.26
N GLY A 117 -2.73 -15.72 7.34
CA GLY A 117 -4.08 -16.10 6.93
C GLY A 117 -4.93 -16.64 8.08
N ASN A 118 -4.36 -17.50 8.93
CA ASN A 118 -5.03 -18.00 10.13
C ASN A 118 -5.31 -16.90 11.15
N ARG A 119 -4.37 -15.97 11.38
CA ARG A 119 -4.58 -14.80 12.25
C ARG A 119 -5.66 -13.87 11.71
N VAL A 120 -5.72 -13.65 10.40
CA VAL A 120 -6.80 -12.89 9.74
C VAL A 120 -8.14 -13.62 9.90
N THR A 121 -8.16 -14.94 9.72
CA THR A 121 -9.38 -15.74 9.87
C THR A 121 -9.86 -15.72 11.32
N GLN A 122 -8.97 -15.93 12.28
CA GLN A 122 -9.23 -15.85 13.72
C GLN A 122 -9.71 -14.45 14.10
N PHE A 123 -9.09 -13.40 13.55
CA PHE A 123 -9.56 -12.03 13.75
C PHE A 123 -10.97 -11.82 13.17
N LEU A 124 -11.32 -12.41 12.03
CA LEU A 124 -12.67 -12.24 11.47
C LEU A 124 -13.72 -13.05 12.27
N THR A 125 -13.37 -14.22 12.80
CA THR A 125 -14.29 -15.07 13.57
C THR A 125 -14.44 -14.63 15.03
N GLU A 126 -13.38 -14.15 15.67
CA GLU A 126 -13.43 -13.66 17.04
C GLU A 126 -14.30 -12.42 17.14
N ASN A 127 -15.31 -12.49 18.01
CA ASN A 127 -16.25 -11.41 18.25
C ASN A 127 -16.92 -10.91 16.95
N LEU A 128 -17.21 -11.86 16.04
CA LEU A 128 -17.85 -11.59 14.75
C LEU A 128 -19.11 -10.73 14.92
N LYS A 129 -19.93 -10.95 15.97
CA LYS A 129 -21.12 -10.13 16.23
C LYS A 129 -20.78 -8.67 16.52
N ALA A 130 -19.80 -8.37 17.38
CA ALA A 130 -19.41 -6.98 17.62
C ALA A 130 -18.71 -6.37 16.40
N LYS A 131 -17.90 -7.15 15.66
CA LYS A 131 -17.25 -6.69 14.43
C LYS A 131 -18.25 -6.42 13.33
N VAL A 132 -19.25 -7.27 13.15
CA VAL A 132 -20.38 -7.09 12.23
C VAL A 132 -21.28 -5.95 12.70
N ALA A 133 -21.51 -5.75 13.99
CA ALA A 133 -22.24 -4.60 14.51
C ALA A 133 -21.48 -3.29 14.27
N SER A 134 -20.16 -3.28 14.45
CA SER A 134 -19.30 -2.15 14.10
C SER A 134 -19.27 -1.91 12.59
N LEU A 135 -19.20 -2.98 11.78
CA LEU A 135 -19.28 -2.89 10.33
C LEU A 135 -20.64 -2.35 9.89
N ASN A 136 -21.73 -2.83 10.48
CA ASN A 136 -23.08 -2.33 10.24
C ASN A 136 -23.25 -0.90 10.69
N ARG A 137 -22.61 -0.45 11.77
CA ARG A 137 -22.59 0.97 12.17
C ARG A 137 -21.87 1.83 11.13
N VAL A 138 -20.77 1.33 10.57
CA VAL A 138 -20.03 2.01 9.48
C VAL A 138 -20.80 1.98 8.15
N LEU A 139 -21.51 0.89 7.86
CA LEU A 139 -22.32 0.72 6.65
C LEU A 139 -23.64 1.50 6.72
N ASN A 140 -24.22 1.62 7.92
CA ASN A 140 -25.39 2.46 8.17
C ASN A 140 -24.95 3.92 8.27
N LYS A 141 -24.97 4.59 7.12
CA LYS A 141 -24.72 6.03 6.99
C LYS A 141 -25.80 6.82 7.75
N ASP A 142 -25.60 7.03 9.05
CA ASP A 142 -26.40 8.00 9.79
C ASP A 142 -26.03 9.41 9.31
N ASN A 143 -26.84 9.93 8.39
CA ASN A 143 -26.61 11.24 7.78
C ASN A 143 -27.07 12.40 8.67
N THR A 144 -27.79 12.14 9.77
CA THR A 144 -28.45 13.19 10.57
C THR A 144 -27.46 14.21 11.11
N LYS A 145 -26.27 13.75 11.52
CA LYS A 145 -25.24 14.60 12.13
C LYS A 145 -24.20 15.16 11.16
N THR A 146 -24.38 14.94 9.85
CA THR A 146 -23.45 15.42 8.81
C THR A 146 -23.39 16.95 8.83
N ILE A 147 -24.54 17.61 8.91
CA ILE A 147 -24.68 19.07 8.82
C ILE A 147 -24.03 19.79 10.03
N LEU A 148 -23.91 19.11 11.16
CA LEU A 148 -23.29 19.65 12.36
C LEU A 148 -21.81 19.98 12.10
N SER A 149 -21.39 21.16 12.57
CA SER A 149 -20.05 21.72 12.35
C SER A 149 -19.21 21.77 13.63
N ARG A 150 -19.79 22.24 14.75
CA ARG A 150 -19.03 22.49 15.99
C ARG A 150 -18.75 21.20 16.75
N LYS A 151 -17.65 21.22 17.50
CA LYS A 151 -17.23 20.13 18.42
C LYS A 151 -18.25 19.85 19.52
N GLU A 152 -18.93 20.88 19.99
CA GLU A 152 -20.00 20.77 20.99
C GLU A 152 -21.21 19.99 20.47
N ASP A 153 -21.55 20.16 19.19
CA ASP A 153 -22.73 19.56 18.57
C ASP A 153 -22.50 18.11 18.11
N HIS A 154 -21.26 17.74 17.79
CA HIS A 154 -20.89 16.40 17.31
C HIS A 154 -19.57 15.92 17.94
N PRO A 155 -19.51 15.72 19.27
CA PRO A 155 -18.27 15.43 19.99
C PRO A 155 -17.61 14.12 19.56
N GLU A 156 -18.40 13.10 19.19
CA GLU A 156 -17.89 11.80 18.74
C GLU A 156 -17.09 11.87 17.43
N TRP A 157 -17.34 12.88 16.58
CA TRP A 157 -16.54 13.11 15.37
C TRP A 157 -15.11 13.56 15.72
N PHE A 158 -14.96 14.32 16.81
CA PHE A 158 -13.68 14.86 17.28
C PHE A 158 -12.96 13.96 18.29
N GLU A 159 -13.58 12.86 18.71
CA GLU A 159 -13.04 11.96 19.70
C GLU A 159 -11.67 11.43 19.26
N ASN A 160 -10.66 11.48 20.15
CA ASN A 160 -9.27 11.07 19.90
C ASN A 160 -8.56 11.81 18.75
N LEU A 161 -9.09 12.94 18.29
CA LEU A 161 -8.34 13.84 17.40
C LEU A 161 -7.46 14.77 18.24
N GLU A 162 -6.15 14.72 18.03
CA GLU A 162 -5.20 15.68 18.59
C GLU A 162 -5.32 17.02 17.85
N THR A 163 -6.36 17.80 18.19
CA THR A 163 -6.64 19.09 17.53
C THR A 163 -7.29 20.11 18.46
N ASN A 164 -6.91 21.37 18.25
CA ASN A 164 -7.54 22.54 18.87
C ASN A 164 -8.66 23.12 17.99
N CYS A 165 -8.90 22.56 16.81
CA CYS A 165 -9.98 23.02 15.93
C CYS A 165 -11.35 22.77 16.57
N MET A 166 -12.18 23.81 16.61
CA MET A 166 -13.53 23.75 17.18
C MET A 166 -14.62 23.37 16.17
N THR A 167 -14.29 23.38 14.87
CA THR A 167 -15.21 23.02 13.78
C THR A 167 -14.60 21.98 12.85
N LYS A 168 -15.46 21.19 12.19
CA LYS A 168 -15.04 20.18 11.20
C LYS A 168 -14.36 20.83 10.01
N GLU A 169 -14.89 21.97 9.57
CA GLU A 169 -14.40 22.78 8.45
C GLU A 169 -12.97 23.27 8.73
N ALA A 170 -12.71 23.82 9.93
CA ALA A 170 -11.36 24.24 10.32
C ALA A 170 -10.37 23.06 10.34
N TYR A 171 -10.80 21.90 10.84
CA TYR A 171 -9.99 20.69 10.85
C TYR A 171 -9.67 20.20 9.43
N MET A 172 -10.68 20.12 8.56
CA MET A 172 -10.53 19.69 7.17
C MET A 172 -9.70 20.69 6.36
N HIS A 173 -9.87 21.99 6.60
CA HIS A 173 -9.04 23.06 6.06
C HIS A 173 -7.56 22.82 6.41
N ARG A 174 -7.25 22.60 7.70
CA ARG A 174 -5.88 22.29 8.16
C ARG A 174 -5.31 21.04 7.48
N ARG A 175 -6.11 19.98 7.39
CA ARG A 175 -5.72 18.70 6.76
C ARG A 175 -5.36 18.87 5.28
N CYS A 176 -6.09 19.71 4.55
CA CYS A 176 -5.75 20.04 3.17
C CYS A 176 -4.41 20.79 3.11
N GLN A 177 -4.25 21.83 3.95
CA GLN A 177 -2.99 22.59 4.00
C GLN A 177 -1.79 21.68 4.28
N ASP A 178 -1.92 20.70 5.17
CA ASP A 178 -0.84 19.75 5.48
C ASP A 178 -0.45 18.87 4.29
N ARG A 179 -1.41 18.48 3.44
CA ARG A 179 -1.12 17.78 2.18
C ARG A 179 -0.34 18.66 1.20
N ILE A 180 -0.77 19.91 1.02
CA ILE A 180 -0.08 20.86 0.14
C ILE A 180 1.32 21.22 0.66
N ARG A 181 1.48 21.43 1.98
CA ARG A 181 2.80 21.61 2.63
C ARG A 181 3.70 20.43 2.37
N THR A 182 3.18 19.20 2.43
CA THR A 182 3.94 17.99 2.11
C THR A 182 4.45 18.02 0.67
N TYR A 183 3.65 18.47 -0.30
CA TYR A 183 4.12 18.63 -1.69
C TYR A 183 5.20 19.68 -1.83
N LEU A 184 5.09 20.80 -1.11
CA LEU A 184 6.13 21.83 -1.07
C LEU A 184 7.44 21.27 -0.50
N TYR A 185 7.39 20.63 0.67
CA TYR A 185 8.60 20.11 1.32
C TYR A 185 9.28 19.05 0.49
N LYS A 186 8.53 18.08 -0.05
CA LYS A 186 9.10 17.07 -0.94
C LYS A 186 9.67 17.67 -2.23
N THR A 187 9.12 18.81 -2.69
CA THR A 187 9.63 19.51 -3.89
C THR A 187 10.95 20.17 -3.59
N ILE A 188 11.02 20.91 -2.48
CA ILE A 188 12.25 21.53 -1.99
C ILE A 188 13.33 20.47 -1.75
N GLU A 189 12.99 19.37 -1.10
CA GLU A 189 13.91 18.25 -0.84
C GLU A 189 14.49 17.70 -2.15
N GLN A 190 13.65 17.36 -3.13
CA GLN A 190 14.11 16.84 -4.41
C GLN A 190 14.99 17.84 -5.17
N ILE A 191 14.65 19.13 -5.12
CA ILE A 191 15.48 20.19 -5.72
C ILE A 191 16.84 20.27 -5.02
N LYS A 192 16.86 20.35 -3.68
CA LYS A 192 18.10 20.50 -2.89
C LYS A 192 19.02 19.27 -2.98
N CYS A 193 18.46 18.08 -3.16
CA CYS A 193 19.22 16.85 -3.35
C CYS A 193 19.70 16.65 -4.81
N SER A 194 19.30 17.51 -5.75
CA SER A 194 19.70 17.38 -7.16
C SER A 194 21.14 17.83 -7.40
N ASP A 195 21.79 17.20 -8.39
CA ASP A 195 23.13 17.59 -8.85
C ASP A 195 23.18 19.05 -9.32
N VAL A 196 22.12 19.50 -10.00
CA VAL A 196 21.97 20.88 -10.48
C VAL A 196 22.09 21.87 -9.33
N PHE A 197 21.36 21.65 -8.24
CA PHE A 197 21.38 22.55 -7.09
C PHE A 197 22.74 22.55 -6.38
N LEU A 198 23.40 21.39 -6.30
CA LEU A 198 24.65 21.24 -5.55
C LEU A 198 25.87 21.83 -6.29
N ASN A 199 25.89 21.72 -7.62
CA ASN A 199 27.09 21.98 -8.41
C ASN A 199 26.98 23.19 -9.35
N ASP A 200 25.78 23.65 -9.70
CA ASP A 200 25.59 24.83 -10.54
C ASP A 200 25.12 26.03 -9.70
N TYR A 201 26.02 26.99 -9.50
CA TYR A 201 25.74 28.21 -8.72
C TYR A 201 24.60 29.05 -9.33
N LYS A 202 24.60 29.22 -10.65
CA LYS A 202 23.58 30.04 -11.34
C LYS A 202 22.21 29.38 -11.19
N ALA A 203 22.14 28.09 -11.47
CA ALA A 203 20.89 27.33 -11.34
C ALA A 203 20.40 27.29 -9.90
N ARG A 204 21.31 27.10 -8.93
CA ARG A 204 20.98 27.17 -7.50
C ARG A 204 20.29 28.49 -7.14
N GLN A 205 20.82 29.64 -7.57
CA GLN A 205 20.22 30.95 -7.28
C GLN A 205 18.80 31.07 -7.86
N GLN A 206 18.58 30.60 -9.09
CA GLN A 206 17.24 30.63 -9.70
C GLN A 206 16.25 29.70 -8.98
N LEU A 207 16.71 28.51 -8.58
CA LEU A 207 15.90 27.56 -7.81
C LEU A 207 15.53 28.12 -6.43
N LEU A 208 16.47 28.80 -5.75
CA LEU A 208 16.19 29.45 -4.47
C LEU A 208 15.15 30.57 -4.60
N ARG A 209 15.25 31.40 -5.64
CA ARG A 209 14.24 32.43 -5.96
C ARG A 209 12.86 31.82 -6.24
N THR A 210 12.83 30.71 -6.97
CA THR A 210 11.60 29.95 -7.26
C THR A 210 10.98 29.37 -5.98
N ILE A 211 11.78 28.77 -5.11
CA ILE A 211 11.33 28.23 -3.82
C ILE A 211 10.79 29.34 -2.92
N ALA A 212 11.44 30.50 -2.90
CA ALA A 212 10.97 31.67 -2.15
C ALA A 212 9.58 32.11 -2.66
N PHE A 213 9.41 32.20 -3.98
CA PHE A 213 8.11 32.48 -4.59
C PHE A 213 7.05 31.45 -4.23
N PHE A 214 7.33 30.14 -4.36
CA PHE A 214 6.35 29.10 -4.04
C PHE A 214 5.85 29.21 -2.60
N LYS A 215 6.73 29.53 -1.64
CA LYS A 215 6.33 29.73 -0.24
C LYS A 215 5.45 30.95 -0.04
N LEU A 216 5.84 32.09 -0.61
CA LEU A 216 5.08 33.33 -0.48
C LEU A 216 3.73 33.21 -1.16
N GLN A 217 3.68 32.65 -2.37
CA GLN A 217 2.44 32.42 -3.10
C GLN A 217 1.55 31.39 -2.38
N LEU A 218 2.10 30.27 -1.84
CA LEU A 218 1.31 29.33 -1.03
C LEU A 218 0.79 29.95 0.26
N LYS A 219 1.54 30.88 0.87
CA LYS A 219 1.06 31.62 2.03
C LYS A 219 -0.12 32.51 1.65
N GLN A 220 0.01 33.26 0.55
CA GLN A 220 -1.06 34.08 -0.02
C GLN A 220 -2.30 33.24 -0.37
N ASP A 221 -2.10 32.05 -0.93
CA ASP A 221 -3.16 31.12 -1.31
C ASP A 221 -3.67 30.27 -0.12
N HIS A 222 -3.25 30.61 1.11
CA HIS A 222 -3.61 29.92 2.36
C HIS A 222 -3.40 28.39 2.29
N TYR A 223 -2.39 27.94 1.54
CA TYR A 223 -2.08 26.54 1.26
C TYR A 223 -3.28 25.74 0.71
N PHE A 224 -4.18 26.42 0.01
CA PHE A 224 -5.38 25.83 -0.58
C PHE A 224 -6.24 25.05 0.41
N GLY A 225 -6.24 25.46 1.68
CA GLY A 225 -7.00 24.77 2.73
C GLY A 225 -8.49 24.65 2.37
N TYR A 226 -9.02 25.67 1.69
CA TYR A 226 -10.41 25.75 1.24
C TYR A 226 -10.85 24.60 0.34
N TYR A 227 -9.94 23.87 -0.34
CA TYR A 227 -10.33 22.72 -1.15
C TYR A 227 -11.11 21.68 -0.35
N PHE A 228 -10.80 21.47 0.93
CA PHE A 228 -11.51 20.51 1.77
C PHE A 228 -12.59 21.13 2.65
N ASP A 229 -12.76 22.46 2.62
CA ASP A 229 -13.68 23.20 3.48
C ASP A 229 -15.06 23.33 2.81
N ARG A 230 -16.04 22.55 3.25
CA ARG A 230 -17.38 22.55 2.64
C ARG A 230 -18.14 23.87 2.77
N SER A 231 -17.73 24.77 3.68
CA SER A 231 -18.32 26.11 3.77
C SER A 231 -18.03 26.96 2.53
N ARG A 232 -17.00 26.58 1.76
CA ARG A 232 -16.59 27.20 0.50
C ARG A 232 -17.14 26.47 -0.75
N ALA A 233 -18.08 25.55 -0.59
CA ALA A 233 -18.69 24.83 -1.70
C ALA A 233 -19.65 25.73 -2.50
N VAL A 234 -19.67 25.59 -3.83
CA VAL A 234 -20.55 26.38 -4.70
C VAL A 234 -22.02 26.01 -4.46
N SER A 235 -22.88 27.01 -4.27
CA SER A 235 -24.33 26.85 -4.27
C SER A 235 -24.91 27.01 -5.68
N ASP A 236 -25.92 26.21 -6.03
CA ASP A 236 -26.59 26.26 -7.35
C ASP A 236 -27.43 27.54 -7.55
N SER A 237 -27.62 28.35 -6.49
CA SER A 237 -28.32 29.62 -6.54
C SER A 237 -27.34 30.72 -6.92
N LYS A 238 -27.52 31.30 -8.12
CA LYS A 238 -26.96 32.61 -8.47
C LYS A 238 -27.58 33.68 -7.56
N SER A 239 -27.06 33.83 -6.34
CA SER A 239 -27.22 35.06 -5.58
C SER A 239 -25.96 35.88 -5.82
N ASP A 240 -26.06 36.78 -6.79
CA ASP A 240 -25.19 37.95 -6.83
C ASP A 240 -25.43 38.71 -5.52
N ASN A 241 -24.36 38.97 -4.76
CA ASN A 241 -24.32 39.65 -3.46
C ASN A 241 -24.57 38.77 -2.22
N ASP A 242 -23.63 37.88 -1.91
CA ASP A 242 -23.18 37.78 -0.52
C ASP A 242 -21.70 38.14 -0.51
N GLU A 243 -21.37 39.30 0.07
CA GLU A 243 -20.07 39.51 0.70
C GLU A 243 -19.97 38.50 1.86
N THR A 244 -19.87 37.22 1.52
CA THR A 244 -19.55 36.18 2.49
C THR A 244 -18.14 36.53 2.97
N ASP A 245 -17.95 36.54 4.27
CA ASP A 245 -16.70 36.86 4.96
C ASP A 245 -15.55 35.93 4.49
N TYR A 246 -14.99 36.22 3.31
CA TYR A 246 -13.79 35.58 2.75
C TYR A 246 -12.55 36.01 3.54
N ASP A 247 -12.67 37.06 4.34
CA ASP A 247 -11.54 37.77 4.94
C ASP A 247 -11.09 37.16 6.28
N GLN A 248 -11.96 36.44 7.00
CA GLN A 248 -11.57 35.80 8.26
C GLN A 248 -11.05 34.36 8.05
N CYS A 249 -9.73 34.19 7.93
CA CYS A 249 -9.10 32.87 7.93
C CYS A 249 -9.04 32.27 9.35
N TYR A 250 -9.03 30.94 9.46
CA TYR A 250 -8.91 30.22 10.73
C TYR A 250 -7.62 30.56 11.50
N GLU A 251 -7.60 30.43 12.82
CA GLU A 251 -6.43 30.75 13.65
C GLU A 251 -5.14 30.01 13.23
N HIS A 252 -5.25 28.76 12.77
CA HIS A 252 -4.10 27.97 12.28
C HIS A 252 -3.59 28.38 10.90
N CYS A 253 -4.26 29.32 10.26
CA CYS A 253 -3.99 29.73 8.89
C CYS A 253 -2.70 30.56 8.80
N PRO A 254 -1.79 30.26 7.86
CA PRO A 254 -0.51 30.95 7.76
C PRO A 254 -0.59 32.46 7.51
N CYS A 255 -1.71 32.98 7.01
CA CYS A 255 -1.92 34.43 6.87
C CYS A 255 -1.91 35.18 8.21
N ASN A 256 -2.22 34.49 9.32
CA ASN A 256 -2.19 35.07 10.66
C ASN A 256 -0.77 35.13 11.25
N ILE A 257 0.23 34.59 10.54
CA ILE A 257 1.64 34.62 10.94
C ILE A 257 2.32 35.74 10.16
N ASN A 258 2.97 36.69 10.84
CA ASN A 258 3.68 37.79 10.19
C ASN A 258 4.82 37.28 9.27
N ASP A 259 5.05 37.91 8.11
CA ASP A 259 6.02 37.48 7.08
C ASP A 259 7.46 37.35 7.63
N GLU A 260 7.89 38.32 8.44
CA GLU A 260 9.19 38.31 9.13
C GLU A 260 9.37 37.09 10.05
N SER A 261 8.32 36.73 10.82
CA SER A 261 8.33 35.59 11.73
C SER A 261 8.33 34.26 10.98
N TYR A 262 7.58 34.19 9.88
CA TYR A 262 7.47 33.01 9.04
C TYR A 262 8.80 32.67 8.34
N LEU A 263 9.49 33.68 7.78
CA LEU A 263 10.82 33.52 7.21
C LEU A 263 11.87 33.20 8.28
N ARG A 264 11.78 33.78 9.48
CA ARG A 264 12.67 33.41 10.61
C ARG A 264 12.45 31.98 11.12
N GLN A 265 11.22 31.53 11.29
CA GLN A 265 10.91 30.15 11.66
C GLN A 265 11.36 29.15 10.58
N TRP A 266 11.36 29.56 9.31
CA TRP A 266 11.91 28.76 8.22
C TRP A 266 13.41 28.48 8.40
N TYR A 267 14.21 29.46 8.84
CA TYR A 267 15.64 29.22 9.13
C TYR A 267 15.87 28.29 10.33
N LEU A 268 14.93 28.25 11.28
CA LEU A 268 15.06 27.49 12.53
C LEU A 268 14.54 26.04 12.46
N ARG A 269 13.60 25.73 11.54
CA ARG A 269 12.95 24.40 11.42
C ARG A 269 13.54 23.48 10.34
N LEU A 270 14.72 23.78 9.80
CA LEU A 270 15.49 22.76 9.09
C LEU A 270 15.93 21.69 10.10
N PRO A 271 15.93 20.39 9.76
CA PRO A 271 16.57 19.40 10.62
C PRO A 271 18.03 19.81 10.77
N GLN A 272 18.39 20.26 11.97
CA GLN A 272 19.77 20.16 12.40
C GLN A 272 20.06 18.66 12.36
N LEU A 273 20.89 18.23 11.39
CA LEU A 273 21.64 17.00 11.56
C LEU A 273 22.33 17.15 12.91
N SER A 274 21.86 16.36 13.85
CA SER A 274 22.05 16.47 15.30
C SER A 274 23.51 16.66 15.70
N ASP A 275 23.83 17.83 16.25
CA ASP A 275 24.87 17.95 17.28
C ASP A 275 24.18 17.79 18.63
N THR A 276 24.04 16.56 19.12
CA THR A 276 23.71 16.30 20.52
C THR A 276 24.92 16.68 21.38
N ASN A 277 24.96 17.92 21.86
CA ASN A 277 25.78 18.29 23.02
C ASN A 277 24.97 18.03 24.29
N ALA A 278 24.94 16.77 24.71
CA ALA A 278 24.67 16.39 26.09
C ALA A 278 26.02 15.99 26.71
N ILE A 279 26.39 16.72 27.75
CA ILE A 279 27.58 16.48 28.58
C ILE A 279 27.41 15.12 29.28
N THR A 280 28.25 14.14 28.96
CA THR A 280 28.66 13.05 29.87
C THR A 280 29.94 12.39 29.36
N ASP A 281 30.93 12.30 30.25
CA ASP A 281 32.22 11.62 30.10
C ASP A 281 32.09 10.13 29.77
N SER A 282 32.96 9.62 28.88
CA SER A 282 33.89 8.49 29.11
C SER A 282 34.32 7.82 27.79
N ASP A 283 35.64 7.91 27.56
CA ASP A 283 36.57 6.93 27.01
C ASP A 283 36.19 5.95 25.88
N ASN A 284 37.00 6.07 24.82
CA ASN A 284 37.41 5.06 23.84
C ASN A 284 36.33 4.48 22.92
N ILE A 285 36.43 4.83 21.62
CA ILE A 285 36.77 3.87 20.55
C ILE A 285 37.17 4.66 19.30
N ASP A 286 38.36 4.30 18.84
CA ASP A 286 39.03 4.63 17.60
C ASP A 286 38.26 4.07 16.39
N GLU A 287 37.92 4.92 15.41
CA GLU A 287 38.08 4.57 13.99
C GLU A 287 37.89 5.79 13.07
N THR A 288 38.65 5.77 11.99
CA THR A 288 39.16 6.92 11.25
C THR A 288 38.35 7.21 9.97
N ASP A 289 38.36 8.49 9.57
CA ASP A 289 38.21 9.05 8.21
C ASP A 289 36.87 9.03 7.44
N ALA A 290 36.17 10.18 7.47
CA ALA A 290 35.42 10.68 6.32
C ALA A 290 35.35 12.22 6.25
N ARG A 291 36.32 12.81 5.53
CA ARG A 291 36.23 14.04 4.72
C ARG A 291 35.86 15.37 5.41
N LYS A 292 36.90 16.07 5.86
CA LYS A 292 36.98 17.53 6.14
C LYS A 292 36.69 18.48 4.94
N PHE A 293 36.07 18.00 3.85
CA PHE A 293 35.86 18.76 2.59
C PHE A 293 34.44 19.32 2.39
N ARG A 294 33.51 19.20 3.34
CA ARG A 294 32.10 19.65 3.18
C ARG A 294 31.71 20.93 3.94
N GLY A 295 32.61 21.53 4.72
CA GLY A 295 32.29 22.71 5.54
C GLY A 295 32.02 23.99 4.74
N LYS A 296 32.85 24.30 3.73
CA LYS A 296 32.74 25.55 2.94
C LYS A 296 31.51 25.57 2.02
N LYS A 297 31.25 24.49 1.27
CA LYS A 297 30.10 24.39 0.36
C LYS A 297 28.77 24.52 1.11
N ASN A 298 28.65 23.93 2.30
CA ASN A 298 27.44 24.04 3.11
C ASN A 298 27.24 25.48 3.65
N ALA A 299 28.31 26.16 4.06
CA ALA A 299 28.24 27.55 4.51
C ALA A 299 27.86 28.53 3.37
N GLU A 300 28.36 28.31 2.16
CA GLU A 300 28.00 29.10 0.97
C GLU A 300 26.52 28.89 0.59
N ILE A 301 26.03 27.65 0.58
CA ILE A 301 24.60 27.36 0.32
C ILE A 301 23.71 28.02 1.38
N MET A 302 24.11 27.99 2.65
CA MET A 302 23.36 28.64 3.74
C MET A 302 23.33 30.17 3.61
N ASN A 303 24.40 30.79 3.11
CA ASN A 303 24.44 32.23 2.82
C ASN A 303 23.57 32.58 1.60
N ASP A 304 23.62 31.77 0.55
CA ASP A 304 22.78 31.92 -0.64
C ASP A 304 21.28 31.85 -0.27
N GLU A 305 20.90 30.92 0.60
CA GLU A 305 19.52 30.79 1.10
C GLU A 305 19.04 32.02 1.88
N LYS A 306 19.94 32.67 2.62
CA LYS A 306 19.64 33.88 3.39
C LYS A 306 19.47 35.12 2.53
N SER A 307 20.16 35.16 1.39
CA SER A 307 20.16 36.30 0.48
C SER A 307 19.10 36.21 -0.62
N ALA A 308 18.37 35.10 -0.74
CA ALA A 308 17.42 34.89 -1.83
C ALA A 308 16.15 35.75 -1.66
N VAL A 309 16.11 36.88 -2.36
CA VAL A 309 14.90 37.72 -2.48
C VAL A 309 14.01 37.16 -3.60
N CYS A 310 12.69 37.10 -3.35
CA CYS A 310 11.71 36.68 -4.36
C CYS A 310 11.53 37.77 -5.43
N PRO A 311 11.88 37.53 -6.70
CA PRO A 311 11.72 38.52 -7.76
C PRO A 311 10.34 38.51 -8.42
N TYR A 312 9.55 37.46 -8.20
CA TYR A 312 8.28 37.20 -8.87
C TYR A 312 7.12 37.86 -8.13
N ARG A 313 6.14 38.38 -8.89
CA ARG A 313 4.96 39.01 -8.29
C ARG A 313 4.00 37.97 -7.72
N ILE A 314 3.49 38.24 -6.53
CA ILE A 314 2.46 37.42 -5.89
C ILE A 314 1.11 37.71 -6.56
N LYS A 315 0.39 36.65 -6.96
CA LYS A 315 -0.93 36.74 -7.56
C LYS A 315 -2.01 36.57 -6.50
N LEU A 316 -3.04 37.42 -6.58
CA LEU A 316 -4.27 37.24 -5.84
C LEU A 316 -5.20 36.31 -6.61
N ARG A 317 -5.81 35.34 -5.94
CA ARG A 317 -6.83 34.47 -6.53
C ARG A 317 -8.21 34.98 -6.17
N GLU A 318 -9.07 35.11 -7.17
CA GLU A 318 -10.40 35.71 -7.05
C GLU A 318 -11.43 34.79 -6.38
N LYS A 319 -11.25 33.46 -6.46
CA LYS A 319 -12.25 32.50 -5.95
C LYS A 319 -11.60 31.34 -5.19
N GLN A 320 -12.09 31.10 -3.98
CA GLN A 320 -11.73 29.97 -3.14
C GLN A 320 -12.91 29.00 -3.09
N ILE A 321 -12.83 27.92 -3.86
CA ILE A 321 -13.93 26.97 -4.04
C ILE A 321 -13.52 25.59 -3.51
N ALA A 322 -14.39 24.99 -2.70
CA ALA A 322 -14.22 23.63 -2.22
C ALA A 322 -14.37 22.59 -3.34
N ILE A 323 -13.65 21.48 -3.24
CA ILE A 323 -13.80 20.35 -4.19
C ILE A 323 -14.91 19.39 -3.78
N CYS A 324 -15.46 19.56 -2.57
CA CYS A 324 -16.65 18.85 -2.10
C CYS A 324 -17.93 19.64 -2.34
N ASP A 325 -19.07 18.98 -2.24
CA ASP A 325 -20.35 19.67 -2.21
C ASP A 325 -20.63 20.35 -0.86
N LYS A 326 -21.76 21.08 -0.80
CA LYS A 326 -22.27 21.80 0.38
C LYS A 326 -22.48 20.90 1.62
N THR A 327 -22.64 19.59 1.45
CA THR A 327 -22.73 18.64 2.58
C THR A 327 -21.36 18.14 3.03
N GLY A 328 -20.32 18.36 2.22
CA GLY A 328 -18.98 17.83 2.41
C GLY A 328 -18.75 16.49 1.72
N GLU A 329 -19.57 16.10 0.74
CA GLU A 329 -19.36 14.87 -0.03
C GLU A 329 -18.32 15.12 -1.14
N PHE A 330 -17.27 14.30 -1.13
CA PHE A 330 -16.20 14.28 -2.12
C PHE A 330 -16.43 13.13 -3.10
N LYS A 331 -16.13 13.38 -4.37
CA LYS A 331 -16.24 12.39 -5.45
C LYS A 331 -14.85 12.10 -6.00
N CYS A 332 -14.59 10.83 -6.30
CA CYS A 332 -13.35 10.43 -6.95
C CYS A 332 -13.32 10.93 -8.40
N GLU A 333 -12.22 11.55 -8.80
CA GLU A 333 -12.03 12.08 -10.16
C GLU A 333 -11.43 11.06 -11.14
N GLY A 334 -11.19 9.83 -10.66
CA GLY A 334 -10.65 8.73 -11.45
C GLY A 334 -9.14 8.81 -11.66
N ARG A 335 -8.61 7.83 -12.42
CA ARG A 335 -7.18 7.76 -12.75
C ARG A 335 -6.75 8.98 -13.57
N TRP A 336 -5.47 9.31 -13.53
CA TRP A 336 -4.85 10.46 -14.23
C TRP A 336 -5.20 10.52 -15.74
N ASN A 337 -5.38 9.37 -16.39
CA ASN A 337 -5.69 9.24 -17.82
C ASN A 337 -7.18 9.09 -18.16
N THR A 338 -8.07 9.19 -17.17
CA THR A 338 -9.52 8.98 -17.35
C THR A 338 -10.31 10.26 -17.06
N ASN A 339 -11.42 10.43 -17.76
CA ASN A 339 -12.39 11.50 -17.50
C ASN A 339 -13.44 11.00 -16.51
N GLY A 340 -13.06 10.92 -15.23
CA GLY A 340 -13.93 10.50 -14.14
C GLY A 340 -13.61 9.09 -13.61
N CYS A 341 -14.20 8.78 -12.46
CA CYS A 341 -13.99 7.50 -11.81
C CYS A 341 -14.75 6.36 -12.50
N PRO A 342 -14.11 5.24 -12.89
CA PRO A 342 -14.80 4.10 -13.51
C PRO A 342 -15.78 3.40 -12.57
N TYR A 343 -15.69 3.66 -11.26
CA TYR A 343 -16.60 3.14 -10.25
C TYR A 343 -17.80 4.07 -9.98
N GLY A 344 -17.88 5.21 -10.69
CA GLY A 344 -18.99 6.16 -10.59
C GLY A 344 -19.31 6.56 -9.16
N ASP A 345 -20.58 6.43 -8.78
CA ASP A 345 -21.07 6.81 -7.46
C ASP A 345 -20.59 5.93 -6.29
N LYS A 346 -19.91 4.81 -6.58
CA LYS A 346 -19.36 3.95 -5.52
C LYS A 346 -18.14 4.59 -4.84
N HIS A 347 -17.39 5.43 -5.54
CA HIS A 347 -16.25 6.14 -4.96
C HIS A 347 -16.65 7.57 -4.58
N LYS A 348 -17.38 7.66 -3.47
CA LYS A 348 -17.73 8.90 -2.79
C LYS A 348 -17.47 8.76 -1.30
N ILE A 349 -17.17 9.85 -0.63
CA ILE A 349 -16.91 9.88 0.80
C ILE A 349 -17.30 11.23 1.38
N ASN A 350 -17.86 11.24 2.58
CA ASN A 350 -18.16 12.45 3.31
C ASN A 350 -17.42 12.41 4.66
N PRO A 351 -16.19 12.94 4.75
CA PRO A 351 -15.42 12.96 6.00
C PRO A 351 -16.08 13.81 7.09
N TYR A 352 -17.10 14.62 6.78
CA TYR A 352 -17.86 15.37 7.77
C TYR A 352 -18.98 14.56 8.43
N ARG A 353 -19.33 13.39 7.88
CA ARG A 353 -20.42 12.55 8.37
C ARG A 353 -20.05 11.87 9.69
N SER A 354 -18.92 11.18 9.74
CA SER A 354 -18.48 10.43 10.92
C SER A 354 -16.95 10.40 11.03
N LYS A 355 -16.46 10.01 12.22
CA LYS A 355 -15.03 9.80 12.49
C LYS A 355 -14.42 8.71 11.61
N GLU A 356 -15.18 7.67 11.27
CA GLU A 356 -14.72 6.58 10.42
C GLU A 356 -14.56 7.03 8.97
N GLU A 357 -15.51 7.80 8.43
CA GLU A 357 -15.35 8.39 7.09
C GLU A 357 -14.20 9.41 7.06
N LEU A 358 -13.99 10.18 8.12
CA LEU A 358 -12.80 11.03 8.27
C LEU A 358 -11.50 10.22 8.23
N ALA A 359 -11.45 9.10 8.97
CA ALA A 359 -10.29 8.22 8.98
C ALA A 359 -10.04 7.60 7.59
N LEU A 360 -11.08 7.08 6.94
CA LEU A 360 -11.01 6.54 5.58
C LEU A 360 -10.55 7.59 4.56
N PHE A 361 -10.96 8.85 4.71
CA PHE A 361 -10.53 9.94 3.85
C PHE A 361 -9.02 10.20 3.89
N SER A 362 -8.32 9.76 4.94
CA SER A 362 -6.85 9.78 4.97
C SER A 362 -6.22 8.90 3.89
N THR A 363 -6.91 7.85 3.46
CA THR A 363 -6.44 6.94 2.38
C THR A 363 -6.64 7.51 0.98
N TRP A 364 -7.51 8.52 0.84
CA TRP A 364 -7.72 9.24 -0.42
C TRP A 364 -6.53 10.16 -0.70
N ASN A 365 -6.13 10.27 -1.96
CA ASN A 365 -4.95 11.01 -2.38
C ASN A 365 -5.35 12.23 -3.23
N LEU A 366 -4.59 13.31 -3.12
CA LEU A 366 -4.60 14.40 -4.10
C LEU A 366 -3.46 14.13 -5.09
N ASP A 367 -3.74 13.32 -6.10
CA ASP A 367 -2.73 12.80 -7.02
C ASP A 367 -2.42 13.78 -8.16
N HIS A 368 -1.16 13.86 -8.57
CA HIS A 368 -0.73 14.75 -9.66
C HIS A 368 -0.95 14.07 -11.01
N LYS A 369 -1.78 14.62 -11.89
CA LYS A 369 -1.97 14.10 -13.25
C LYS A 369 -0.65 14.08 -14.03
N ILE A 370 0.07 15.19 -14.04
CA ILE A 370 1.46 15.31 -14.49
C ILE A 370 2.37 15.12 -13.27
N GLU A 371 3.14 14.04 -13.25
CA GLU A 371 3.88 13.63 -12.07
C GLU A 371 4.87 14.69 -11.56
N ARG A 372 4.78 14.99 -10.27
CA ARG A 372 5.70 15.90 -9.57
C ARG A 372 7.16 15.46 -9.72
N SER A 373 7.49 14.27 -9.22
CA SER A 373 8.89 13.84 -9.10
C SER A 373 9.50 13.35 -10.40
N ARG A 374 8.71 12.77 -11.31
CA ARG A 374 9.19 12.21 -12.59
C ARG A 374 9.21 13.22 -13.73
N THR A 375 8.38 14.27 -13.67
CA THR A 375 8.22 15.22 -14.79
C THR A 375 8.47 16.66 -14.36
N LEU A 376 7.66 17.20 -13.43
CA LEU A 376 7.69 18.64 -13.12
C LEU A 376 9.03 19.09 -12.50
N ILE A 377 9.56 18.37 -11.51
CA ILE A 377 10.82 18.76 -10.87
C ILE A 377 12.01 18.61 -11.83
N PRO A 378 12.18 17.49 -12.59
CA PRO A 378 13.23 17.41 -13.60
C PRO A 378 13.19 18.53 -14.64
N GLN A 379 12.01 18.92 -15.13
CA GLN A 379 11.85 20.03 -16.07
C GLN A 379 12.22 21.38 -15.44
N LEU A 380 11.80 21.64 -14.20
CA LEU A 380 12.19 22.84 -13.45
C LEU A 380 13.71 22.92 -13.26
N LEU A 381 14.36 21.81 -12.92
CA LEU A 381 15.82 21.73 -12.80
C LEU A 381 16.51 22.03 -14.14
N GLN A 382 15.97 21.53 -15.25
CA GLN A 382 16.51 21.81 -16.58
C GLN A 382 16.40 23.29 -16.96
N ILE A 383 15.25 23.92 -16.73
CA ILE A 383 15.03 25.34 -17.04
C ILE A 383 15.90 26.24 -16.15
N SER A 384 16.16 25.83 -14.90
CA SER A 384 17.04 26.60 -14.01
C SER A 384 18.49 26.73 -14.48
N ARG A 385 18.93 25.95 -15.47
CA ARG A 385 20.27 26.09 -16.08
C ARG A 385 20.33 27.22 -17.13
N GLN A 386 19.19 27.76 -17.56
CA GLN A 386 19.13 28.85 -18.53
C GLN A 386 19.53 30.17 -17.86
N ASP A 387 19.99 31.17 -18.62
CA ASP A 387 20.43 32.45 -18.02
C ASP A 387 19.26 33.24 -17.41
N THR A 388 18.04 33.09 -17.94
CA THR A 388 16.81 33.68 -17.39
C THR A 388 15.66 32.68 -17.44
N ILE A 389 14.85 32.63 -16.38
CA ILE A 389 13.59 31.87 -16.36
C ILE A 389 12.44 32.84 -16.64
N ASN A 390 11.56 32.47 -17.58
CA ASN A 390 10.33 33.20 -17.81
C ASN A 390 9.41 33.10 -16.57
N GLU A 391 8.93 34.24 -16.09
CA GLU A 391 8.02 34.31 -14.94
C GLU A 391 6.74 33.48 -15.18
N GLN A 392 6.27 33.40 -16.43
CA GLN A 392 5.10 32.58 -16.77
C GLN A 392 5.34 31.08 -16.54
N ASP A 393 6.54 30.57 -16.82
CA ASP A 393 6.88 29.17 -16.58
C ASP A 393 6.83 28.85 -15.08
N ILE A 394 7.31 29.77 -14.23
CA ILE A 394 7.28 29.61 -12.77
C ILE A 394 5.84 29.54 -12.25
N TYR A 395 4.95 30.36 -12.80
CA TYR A 395 3.52 30.28 -12.49
C TYR A 395 2.90 28.96 -12.94
N ASP A 396 3.27 28.48 -14.13
CA ASP A 396 2.77 27.20 -14.63
C ASP A 396 3.26 26.02 -13.79
N TYR A 397 4.53 26.02 -13.35
CA TYR A 397 5.01 25.02 -12.38
C TYR A 397 4.28 25.10 -11.05
N TYR A 398 4.08 26.31 -10.53
CA TYR A 398 3.32 26.51 -9.30
C TYR A 398 1.92 25.90 -9.39
N ASP A 399 1.18 26.23 -10.45
CA ASP A 399 -0.18 25.71 -10.65
C ASP A 399 -0.17 24.19 -10.80
N ASN A 400 0.77 23.62 -11.57
CA ASN A 400 0.86 22.18 -11.74
C ASN A 400 1.31 21.44 -10.47
N LEU A 401 2.04 22.09 -9.57
CA LEU A 401 2.52 21.47 -8.33
C LEU A 401 1.48 21.51 -7.20
N PHE A 402 0.67 22.57 -7.11
CA PHE A 402 -0.09 22.85 -5.89
C PHE A 402 -1.60 23.04 -6.09
N THR A 403 -2.09 23.13 -7.32
CA THR A 403 -3.50 23.43 -7.59
C THR A 403 -4.24 22.29 -8.27
N VAL A 404 -5.58 22.35 -8.22
CA VAL A 404 -6.48 21.42 -8.94
C VAL A 404 -6.39 21.50 -10.46
N LYS A 405 -5.57 22.41 -11.03
CA LYS A 405 -5.18 22.35 -12.46
C LYS A 405 -4.56 20.99 -12.79
N ASN A 406 -3.80 20.43 -11.85
CA ASN A 406 -3.09 19.17 -12.02
C ASN A 406 -3.30 18.18 -10.87
N LEU A 407 -3.77 18.62 -9.69
CA LEU A 407 -4.14 17.75 -8.59
C LEU A 407 -5.54 17.17 -8.80
N ARG A 408 -5.69 15.87 -8.56
CA ARG A 408 -6.96 15.17 -8.58
C ARG A 408 -7.24 14.41 -7.30
N LEU A 409 -8.45 14.53 -6.77
CA LEU A 409 -8.86 13.75 -5.61
C LEU A 409 -9.28 12.34 -6.03
N VAL A 410 -8.51 11.34 -5.59
CA VAL A 410 -8.69 9.94 -5.99
C VAL A 410 -8.80 9.00 -4.79
N HIS A 411 -9.75 8.06 -4.90
CA HIS A 411 -9.82 6.91 -4.01
C HIS A 411 -8.55 6.05 -4.17
N ILE A 412 -8.11 5.36 -3.12
CA ILE A 412 -6.86 4.57 -3.11
C ILE A 412 -6.79 3.54 -4.27
N VAL A 413 -7.92 2.98 -4.69
CA VAL A 413 -8.01 2.03 -5.82
C VAL A 413 -7.82 2.71 -7.19
N CYS A 414 -8.14 4.01 -7.27
CA CYS A 414 -7.96 4.83 -8.47
C CYS A 414 -6.63 5.58 -8.50
N HIS A 415 -5.85 5.52 -7.42
CA HIS A 415 -4.50 6.05 -7.38
C HIS A 415 -3.55 5.06 -8.06
N ASP A 416 -3.22 5.35 -9.31
CA ASP A 416 -2.23 4.59 -10.07
C ASP A 416 -0.82 5.00 -9.64
N LYS A 417 -0.07 4.08 -9.03
CA LYS A 417 1.32 4.32 -8.62
C LYS A 417 2.33 4.04 -9.74
N GLY A 418 1.85 3.64 -10.92
CA GLY A 418 2.64 3.50 -12.14
C GLY A 418 3.17 4.85 -12.64
N SER A 419 3.85 4.83 -13.79
CA SER A 419 4.26 6.08 -14.44
C SER A 419 3.11 6.63 -15.29
N HIS A 420 2.84 7.93 -15.16
CA HIS A 420 1.87 8.63 -15.96
C HIS A 420 2.56 8.98 -17.28
N LYS A 421 2.11 8.35 -18.36
CA LYS A 421 2.69 8.49 -19.70
C LYS A 421 2.13 9.67 -20.47
#